data_AF-A0A5R2N1J0-F1
#
_entry.id   AF-A0A5R2N1J0-F1
#
_cell.length_a   1.000
_cell.length_b   1.000
_cell.length_c   1.000
_cell.angle_alpha   90.00
_cell.angle_beta   90.00
_cell.angle_gamma   90.00
#
_symmetry.space_group_name_H-M   'P 1'
#
loop_
_entity.id
_entity.type
_entity.pdbx_description
1 polymer ?
#
loop_
_entity_poly.entity_id
_entity_poly.type
_entity_poly.pdbx_seq_one_letter_code
_entity_poly.pdbx_strand_id
1 'polypeptide(L)'
;NRETESMKDGSDAVSDWPLLNALLNTASGATWVSLHHGGGVGMGFSQHAGMVIVADGTPDAARRLERVLWNDPATGVMRHADAGYDIAIECAKEHQLNLPGILG
;
A
#
# COMPACT_ATOMS: atom_id res chain seq x y z
N ASN A 1 -0.80 -4.92 17.75
CA ASN A 1 0.35 -4.35 18.48
C ASN A 1 0.84 -3.00 17.95
N ARG A 2 0.36 -2.49 16.79
CA ARG A 2 0.61 -1.11 16.30
C ARG A 2 -0.33 -0.78 15.11
N GLU A 3 0.15 -0.73 13.87
CA GLU A 3 -0.56 -0.13 12.71
C GLU A 3 -1.85 -0.86 12.32
N THR A 4 -1.90 -2.18 12.49
CA THR A 4 -3.06 -3.02 12.13
C THR A 4 -3.72 -3.64 13.35
N GLU A 5 -3.56 -3.02 14.53
CA GLU A 5 -4.21 -3.52 15.74
C GLU A 5 -5.70 -3.23 15.74
N SER A 6 -6.51 -4.25 16.04
CA SER A 6 -7.97 -4.15 16.11
C SER A 6 -8.58 -3.66 14.81
N MET A 7 -8.20 -4.26 13.68
CA MET A 7 -8.87 -4.01 12.42
C MET A 7 -10.35 -4.39 12.55
N LYS A 8 -11.24 -3.61 11.92
CA LYS A 8 -12.71 -3.78 12.01
C LYS A 8 -13.18 -5.20 11.69
N ASP A 9 -12.49 -5.90 10.79
CA ASP A 9 -12.77 -7.25 10.34
C ASP A 9 -11.92 -8.34 11.02
N GLY A 10 -11.02 -7.96 11.94
CA GLY A 10 -10.08 -8.86 12.59
C GLY A 10 -8.90 -9.32 11.72
N SER A 11 -8.64 -8.65 10.58
CA SER A 11 -7.51 -8.96 9.66
C SER A 11 -6.14 -8.52 10.17
N ASP A 12 -5.96 -8.34 11.48
CA ASP A 12 -4.78 -7.75 12.12
C ASP A 12 -3.46 -8.36 11.65
N ALA A 13 -3.42 -9.70 11.53
CA ALA A 13 -2.21 -10.48 11.25
C ALA A 13 -1.99 -10.80 9.77
N VAL A 14 -2.88 -10.37 8.86
CA VAL A 14 -2.74 -10.62 7.43
C VAL A 14 -1.57 -9.79 6.88
N SER A 15 -0.51 -10.48 6.42
CA SER A 15 0.71 -9.84 5.93
C SER A 15 0.87 -9.81 4.41
N ASP A 16 -0.16 -10.23 3.66
CA ASP A 16 -0.15 -10.14 2.18
C ASP A 16 -0.02 -8.70 1.70
N TRP A 17 -0.66 -7.74 2.39
CA TRP A 17 -0.71 -6.34 2.00
C TRP A 17 0.65 -5.64 1.85
N PRO A 18 1.58 -5.69 2.84
CA PRO A 18 2.91 -5.11 2.66
C PRO A 18 3.73 -5.84 1.58
N LEU A 19 3.55 -7.15 1.39
CA LEU A 19 4.21 -7.88 0.30
C LEU A 19 3.71 -7.40 -1.07
N LEU A 20 2.40 -7.26 -1.24
CA LEU A 20 1.79 -6.71 -2.44
C LEU A 20 2.18 -5.25 -2.69
N ASN A 21 2.28 -4.43 -1.64
CA ASN A 21 2.76 -3.05 -1.76
C ASN A 21 4.19 -3.01 -2.34
N ALA A 22 5.12 -3.84 -1.84
CA ALA A 22 6.47 -3.91 -2.40
C ALA A 22 6.49 -4.39 -3.86
N LEU A 23 5.73 -5.43 -4.18
CA LEU A 23 5.62 -5.95 -5.55
C LEU A 23 5.06 -4.89 -6.50
N LEU A 24 4.00 -4.17 -6.08
CA LEU A 24 3.36 -3.14 -6.89
C LEU A 24 4.26 -1.91 -7.06
N ASN A 25 4.98 -1.48 -6.02
CA ASN A 25 5.94 -0.39 -6.12
C ASN A 25 7.10 -0.73 -7.06
N THR A 26 7.56 -1.99 -7.03
CA THR A 26 8.56 -2.51 -7.97
C THR A 26 8.02 -2.45 -9.41
N ALA A 27 6.80 -2.93 -9.64
CA ALA A 27 6.16 -2.90 -10.95
C ALA A 27 5.85 -1.47 -11.44
N SER A 28 5.56 -0.55 -10.52
CA SER A 28 5.19 0.85 -10.83
C SER A 28 6.40 1.69 -11.24
N GLY A 29 7.61 1.31 -10.79
CA GLY A 29 8.88 1.93 -11.18
C GLY A 29 9.55 2.75 -10.09
N ALA A 30 9.39 2.39 -8.81
CA ALA A 30 10.16 2.98 -7.72
C ALA A 30 11.66 2.81 -7.96
N THR A 31 12.48 3.74 -7.47
CA THR A 31 13.95 3.69 -7.62
C THR A 31 14.55 2.59 -6.75
N TRP A 32 14.06 2.43 -5.53
CA TRP A 32 14.31 1.23 -4.73
C TRP A 32 13.09 0.88 -3.87
N VAL A 33 12.98 -0.41 -3.58
CA VAL A 33 11.93 -1.00 -2.74
C VAL A 33 12.60 -1.89 -1.71
N SER A 34 12.07 -1.90 -0.50
CA SER A 34 12.53 -2.74 0.60
C SER A 34 11.37 -3.53 1.20
N LEU A 35 11.66 -4.76 1.63
CA LEU A 35 10.77 -5.60 2.43
C LEU A 35 11.50 -6.01 3.69
N HIS A 36 10.99 -5.57 4.83
CA HIS A 36 11.63 -5.76 6.12
C HIS A 36 10.72 -6.50 7.10
N HIS A 37 11.36 -7.12 8.08
CA HIS A 37 10.71 -7.83 9.18
C HIS A 37 11.07 -7.19 10.51
N GLY A 38 10.08 -7.06 11.41
CA GLY A 38 10.27 -6.73 12.82
C GLY A 38 10.65 -5.28 13.14
N GLY A 39 10.63 -4.38 12.16
CA GLY A 39 10.81 -2.94 12.42
C GLY A 39 9.77 -2.42 13.42
N GLY A 40 10.22 -1.60 14.37
CA GLY A 40 9.39 -0.98 15.40
C GLY A 40 9.02 -1.90 16.57
N VAL A 41 8.47 -3.08 16.30
CA VAL A 41 7.87 -3.98 17.33
C VAL A 41 8.68 -5.25 17.61
N GLY A 42 9.83 -5.43 16.94
CA GLY A 42 10.72 -6.56 17.17
C GLY A 42 10.41 -7.79 16.32
N MET A 43 11.31 -8.77 16.38
CA MET A 43 11.22 -10.01 15.61
C MET A 43 9.91 -10.76 15.90
N GLY A 44 9.26 -11.25 14.85
CA GLY A 44 8.00 -11.99 14.90
C GLY A 44 6.73 -11.13 14.83
N PHE A 45 6.82 -9.80 14.96
CA PHE A 45 5.63 -8.97 15.19
C PHE A 45 5.25 -7.99 14.06
N SER A 46 6.07 -7.83 13.03
CA SER A 46 5.71 -7.01 11.87
C SER A 46 6.35 -7.47 10.57
N GLN A 47 5.64 -7.25 9.47
CA GLN A 47 6.15 -7.30 8.11
C GLN A 47 5.73 -5.99 7.44
N HIS A 48 6.65 -5.32 6.76
CA HIS A 48 6.37 -4.02 6.13
C HIS A 48 7.24 -3.79 4.90
N ALA A 49 6.78 -2.90 4.04
CA ALA A 49 7.47 -2.46 2.85
C ALA A 49 7.83 -0.98 2.93
N GLY A 50 8.94 -0.62 2.30
CA GLY A 50 9.31 0.76 2.02
C GLY A 50 9.57 0.94 0.54
N MET A 51 9.34 2.14 0.04
CA MET A 51 9.68 2.51 -1.33
C MET A 51 10.25 3.92 -1.36
N VAL A 52 11.11 4.17 -2.34
CA VAL A 52 11.56 5.52 -2.67
C VAL A 52 11.64 5.66 -4.18
N ILE A 53 11.26 6.84 -4.65
CA ILE A 53 11.34 7.24 -6.05
C ILE A 53 12.06 8.58 -6.18
N VAL A 54 13.00 8.65 -7.13
CA VAL A 54 13.78 9.86 -7.42
C VAL A 54 13.08 10.68 -8.50
N ALA A 55 12.89 11.96 -8.24
CA ALA A 55 12.46 12.96 -9.21
C ALA A 55 13.68 13.68 -9.79
N ASP A 56 14.27 13.12 -10.85
CA ASP A 56 15.49 13.65 -11.49
C ASP A 56 15.22 14.69 -12.61
N GLY A 57 13.96 15.05 -12.81
CA GLY A 57 13.52 16.00 -13.84
C GLY A 57 13.34 15.39 -15.24
N THR A 58 13.57 14.08 -15.42
CA THR A 58 13.38 13.43 -16.71
C THR A 58 11.90 13.10 -16.99
N PRO A 59 11.48 13.07 -18.27
CA PRO A 59 10.14 12.58 -18.64
C PRO A 59 9.89 11.13 -18.21
N ASP A 60 10.95 10.32 -18.10
CA ASP A 60 10.82 8.95 -17.64
C ASP A 60 10.51 8.87 -16.15
N ALA A 61 11.21 9.64 -15.31
CA ALA A 61 10.90 9.76 -13.90
C ALA A 61 9.48 10.30 -13.67
N ALA A 62 9.03 11.29 -14.46
CA ALA A 62 7.66 11.81 -14.37
C ALA A 62 6.59 10.70 -14.56
N ARG A 63 6.76 9.83 -15.56
CA ARG A 63 5.85 8.68 -15.78
C ARG A 63 5.87 7.66 -14.64
N ARG A 64 7.04 7.42 -14.04
CA ARG A 64 7.18 6.51 -12.89
C ARG A 64 6.54 7.12 -11.64
N LEU A 65 6.76 8.41 -11.39
CA LEU A 65 6.18 9.16 -10.27
C LEU A 65 4.65 9.12 -10.31
N GLU A 66 4.06 9.37 -11.48
CA GLU A 66 2.60 9.31 -11.67
C GLU A 66 2.01 7.97 -11.24
N ARG A 67 2.66 6.84 -11.59
CA ARG A 67 2.18 5.50 -11.21
C ARG A 67 2.49 5.16 -9.76
N VAL A 68 3.73 5.37 -9.32
CA VAL A 68 4.20 4.96 -7.98
C VAL A 68 3.47 5.75 -6.90
N LEU A 69 3.33 7.07 -7.06
CA LEU A 69 2.65 7.92 -6.07
C LEU A 69 1.12 7.84 -6.15
N TRP A 70 0.57 7.20 -7.18
CA TRP A 70 -0.82 6.77 -7.20
C TRP A 70 -1.00 5.42 -6.50
N ASN A 71 -0.24 4.42 -6.93
CA ASN A 71 -0.40 3.03 -6.51
C ASN A 71 -0.02 2.80 -5.05
N ASP A 72 1.05 3.42 -4.54
CA ASP A 72 1.50 3.23 -3.17
C ASP A 72 0.41 3.60 -2.13
N PRO A 73 -0.10 4.84 -2.08
CA PRO A 73 -1.20 5.18 -1.18
C PRO A 73 -2.51 4.47 -1.54
N ALA A 74 -2.79 4.21 -2.82
CA ALA A 74 -3.99 3.49 -3.22
C ALA A 74 -4.04 2.05 -2.64
N THR A 75 -2.90 1.40 -2.43
CA THR A 75 -2.88 0.10 -1.73
C THR A 75 -3.29 0.22 -0.26
N GLY A 76 -2.99 1.35 0.40
CA GLY A 76 -3.48 1.66 1.74
C GLY A 76 -4.99 1.85 1.79
N VAL A 77 -5.55 2.59 0.82
CA VAL A 77 -7.00 2.75 0.65
C VAL A 77 -7.67 1.39 0.39
N MET A 78 -7.14 0.62 -0.56
CA MET A 78 -7.60 -0.75 -0.86
C MET A 78 -7.65 -1.63 0.40
N ARG A 79 -6.56 -1.68 1.17
CA ARG A 79 -6.44 -2.53 2.37
C ARG A 79 -7.45 -2.19 3.47
N HIS A 80 -7.81 -0.91 3.60
CA HIS A 80 -8.82 -0.47 4.59
C HIS A 80 -10.24 -0.56 4.04
N ALA A 81 -10.45 -0.38 2.73
CA ALA A 81 -11.73 -0.62 2.11
C ALA A 81 -12.12 -2.11 2.19
N ASP A 82 -11.16 -3.02 1.96
CA ASP A 82 -11.32 -4.47 2.11
C ASP A 82 -11.70 -4.86 3.55
N ALA A 83 -11.06 -4.23 4.55
CA ALA A 83 -11.42 -4.39 5.96
C ALA A 83 -12.75 -3.71 6.36
N GLY A 84 -13.49 -3.13 5.40
CA GLY A 84 -14.83 -2.60 5.60
C GLY A 84 -14.90 -1.21 6.22
N TYR A 85 -13.85 -0.38 6.13
CA TYR A 85 -13.90 1.01 6.62
C TYR A 85 -14.59 1.92 5.59
N ASP A 86 -15.72 2.52 5.98
CA ASP A 86 -16.54 3.36 5.09
C ASP A 86 -15.75 4.54 4.51
N ILE A 87 -14.90 5.19 5.32
CA ILE A 87 -14.06 6.29 4.86
C ILE A 87 -13.10 5.88 3.74
N ALA A 88 -12.62 4.64 3.76
CA ALA A 88 -11.72 4.13 2.73
C ALA A 88 -12.49 3.72 1.47
N ILE A 89 -13.70 3.17 1.63
CA ILE A 89 -14.61 2.88 0.53
C ILE A 89 -15.01 4.17 -0.20
N GLU A 90 -15.35 5.23 0.54
CA GLU A 90 -15.69 6.53 -0.07
C GLU A 90 -14.48 7.17 -0.76
N CYS A 91 -13.29 7.12 -0.15
CA CYS A 91 -12.05 7.55 -0.80
C CYS A 91 -11.78 6.75 -2.09
N ALA A 92 -12.00 5.44 -2.08
CA ALA A 92 -11.84 4.59 -3.26
C ALA A 92 -12.81 4.97 -4.39
N LYS A 93 -14.06 5.32 -4.06
CA LYS A 93 -15.06 5.81 -5.03
C LYS A 93 -14.67 7.18 -5.59
N GLU A 94 -14.29 8.12 -4.72
CA GLU A 94 -13.89 9.48 -5.09
C GLU A 94 -12.72 9.46 -6.08
N HIS A 95 -11.73 8.61 -5.82
CA HIS A 95 -10.54 8.45 -6.65
C HIS A 95 -10.68 7.38 -7.75
N GLN A 96 -11.87 6.80 -7.92
CA GLN A 96 -12.18 5.82 -8.97
C GLN A 96 -11.21 4.62 -8.99
N LEU A 97 -10.85 4.12 -7.80
CA LEU A 97 -9.99 2.95 -7.69
C LEU A 97 -10.71 1.72 -8.26
N ASN A 98 -9.98 0.89 -9.01
CA ASN A 98 -10.50 -0.38 -9.49
C ASN A 98 -10.33 -1.44 -8.39
N LEU A 99 -11.38 -1.64 -7.59
CA LEU A 99 -11.44 -2.63 -6.52
C LEU A 99 -12.50 -3.69 -6.84
N PRO A 100 -12.16 -4.78 -7.57
CA PRO A 100 -13.15 -5.71 -8.14
C PRO A 100 -14.09 -6.38 -7.13
N GLY A 101 -13.63 -6.61 -5.90
CA GLY A 101 -14.44 -7.23 -4.84
C GLY A 101 -15.30 -6.24 -4.04
N ILE A 102 -15.19 -4.94 -4.29
CA ILE A 102 -15.79 -3.88 -3.47
C ILE A 102 -16.63 -2.91 -4.31
N LEU A 103 -16.09 -2.45 -5.44
CA LEU A 103 -16.70 -1.43 -6.32
C LEU A 103 -17.16 -1.99 -7.68
N GLY A 104 -16.84 -3.25 -7.97
CA GLY A 104 -17.15 -3.95 -9.22
C GLY A 104 -18.44 -4.75 -9.19
#